data_AF-A0A1M6CKW1-F1
#
_entry.id   AF-A0A1M6CKW1-F1
#
_cell.length_a   1.000
_cell.length_b   1.000
_cell.length_c   1.000
_cell.angle_alpha   90.00
_cell.angle_beta   90.00
_cell.angle_gamma   90.00
#
_symmetry.space_group_name_H-M   'P 1'
#
loop_
_entity.id
_entity.type
_entity.pdbx_description
1 polymer ?
#
loop_
_entity_poly.entity_id
_entity_poly.type
_entity_poly.pdbx_seq_one_letter_code
_entity_poly.pdbx_strand_id
1 'polypeptide(L)' 'MIEMIIIIIAFLIIVLLEMKNIISSKNKLKVAGIFSFFILISLILSLLLSMNKRPLSPADLIEMIFNMLGVK' A
#
# COMPACT_ATOMS: atom_id res chain seq x y z
N MET A 1 4.77 -17.48 10.46
CA MET A 1 3.38 -17.08 10.80
C MET A 1 3.35 -16.04 11.92
N ILE A 2 4.07 -16.24 13.03
CA ILE A 2 4.21 -15.26 14.12
C ILE A 2 4.78 -13.92 13.64
N GLU A 3 5.80 -13.95 12.78
CA GLU A 3 6.40 -12.73 12.20
C GLU A 3 5.40 -11.90 11.38
N MET A 4 4.53 -12.57 10.63
CA MET A 4 3.49 -11.91 9.83
C MET A 4 2.45 -11.22 10.72
N ILE A 5 2.10 -11.83 11.85
CA ILE A 5 1.18 -11.24 12.84
C ILE A 5 1.82 -10.01 13.49
N ILE A 6 3.12 -10.06 13.82
CA ILE A 6 3.85 -8.92 14.39
C ILE A 6 3.89 -7.74 13.40
N ILE A 7 4.15 -8.01 12.12
CA ILE A 7 4.16 -6.98 11.07
C ILE A 7 2.77 -6.34 10.95
N ILE A 8 1.70 -7.13 10.94
CA ILE A 8 0.33 -6.62 10.86
C ILE A 8 0.00 -5.75 12.09
N ILE A 9 0.36 -6.19 13.29
CA ILE A 9 0.10 -5.45 14.53
C ILE A 9 0.88 -4.13 14.55
N ALA A 10 2.18 -4.15 14.21
CA ALA A 10 3.01 -2.95 14.15
C ALA A 10 2.43 -1.93 13.15
N PHE A 11 2.00 -2.41 12.00
CA PHE A 11 1.40 -1.56 10.97
C PHE A 11 0.06 -0.98 11.40
N LEU A 12 -0.80 -1.78 12.06
CA LEU A 12 -2.07 -1.32 12.61
C LEU A 12 -1.85 -0.18 13.62
N ILE A 13 -0.82 -0.29 14.47
CA ILE A 13 -0.47 0.75 15.45
C ILE A 13 -0.02 2.04 14.77
N ILE A 14 0.82 1.95 13.73
CA ILE A 14 1.27 3.12 12.95
C ILE A 14 0.07 3.83 12.31
N VAL A 15 -0.83 3.06 11.66
CA VAL A 15 -2.04 3.59 11.03
C VAL A 15 -2.94 4.31 12.05
N LEU A 16 -3.14 3.73 13.24
CA LEU A 16 -3.96 4.33 14.29
C LEU A 16 -3.34 5.63 14.83
N LEU A 17 -2.01 5.68 14.98
CA LEU A 17 -1.29 6.88 15.40
C LEU A 17 -1.38 8.00 14.36
N GLU A 18 -1.22 7.68 13.08
CA GLU A 18 -1.30 8.65 11.99
C GLU A 18 -2.73 9.14 11.77
N MET A 19 -3.73 8.26 11.87
CA MET A 19 -5.15 8.64 11.87
C MET A 19 -5.45 9.68 12.96
N LYS A 20 -4.93 9.47 14.19
CA LYS A 20 -5.10 10.43 15.30
C LYS A 20 -4.51 11.80 14.97
N ASN A 21 -3.34 11.85 14.35
CA ASN A 21 -2.69 13.10 13.95
C ASN A 21 -3.44 13.79 12.79
N ILE A 22 -3.96 13.03 11.83
CA ILE A 22 -4.70 13.56 10.68
C ILE A 22 -6.05 14.17 11.10
N ILE A 23 -6.73 13.55 12.07
CA ILE A 23 -7.97 14.07 12.69
C ILE A 23 -7.75 15.44 13.35
N SER A 24 -6.51 15.84 13.67
CA SER A 24 -6.21 17.14 14.27
C SER A 24 -6.08 18.30 13.23
N SER A 25 -5.82 18.02 11.94
CA SER A 25 -5.54 19.04 10.91
C SER A 25 -6.80 19.60 10.22
N LYS A 26 -6.81 20.80 9.61
CA LYS A 26 -8.04 21.41 9.01
C LYS A 26 -8.51 20.81 7.67
N ASN A 27 -7.68 20.05 6.95
CA ASN A 27 -7.96 19.47 5.61
C ASN A 27 -8.16 17.94 5.65
N LYS A 28 -8.86 17.48 6.69
CA LYS A 28 -8.89 16.09 7.20
C LYS A 28 -9.14 15.00 6.17
N LEU A 29 -10.18 15.13 5.36
CA LEU A 29 -10.69 14.02 4.54
C LEU A 29 -9.82 13.72 3.31
N LYS A 30 -9.30 14.75 2.62
CA LYS A 30 -8.47 14.55 1.43
C LYS A 30 -7.10 13.98 1.78
N VAL A 31 -6.46 14.52 2.81
CA VAL A 31 -5.14 14.05 3.24
C VAL A 31 -5.23 12.66 3.86
N ALA A 32 -6.25 12.39 4.69
CA ALA A 32 -6.50 11.05 5.22
C ALA A 32 -6.71 10.00 4.13
N GLY A 33 -7.54 10.32 3.12
CA GLY A 33 -7.87 9.38 2.04
C GLY A 33 -6.64 9.01 1.21
N ILE A 34 -5.86 10.02 0.77
CA ILE A 34 -4.66 9.79 -0.05
C ILE A 34 -3.61 9.03 0.77
N PHE A 35 -3.39 9.42 2.02
CA PHE A 35 -2.38 8.82 2.87
C PHE A 35 -2.72 7.37 3.24
N SER A 36 -3.97 7.11 3.64
CA SER A 36 -4.45 5.75 3.91
C SER A 36 -4.40 4.86 2.67
N PHE A 37 -4.66 5.41 1.47
CA PHE A 37 -4.53 4.69 0.21
C PHE A 37 -3.08 4.25 -0.08
N PHE A 38 -2.11 5.15 0.06
CA PHE A 38 -0.69 4.80 -0.11
C PHE A 38 -0.20 3.77 0.91
N ILE A 39 -0.66 3.89 2.15
CA ILE A 39 -0.35 2.94 3.23
C ILE A 39 -0.93 1.55 2.93
N LEU A 40 -2.20 1.48 2.50
CA LEU A 40 -2.85 0.22 2.12
C LEU A 40 -2.13 -0.46 0.95
N ILE A 41 -1.77 0.30 -0.09
CA ILE A 41 -1.02 -0.22 -1.23
C ILE A 41 0.33 -0.77 -0.79
N SER A 42 1.05 -0.02 0.04
CA SER A 42 2.38 -0.43 0.54
C SER A 42 2.30 -1.72 1.37
N LEU A 43 1.23 -1.88 2.16
CA LEU A 43 0.99 -3.09 2.94
C LEU A 43 0.64 -4.29 2.07
N ILE A 44 -0.24 -4.10 1.07
CA ILE A 44 -0.60 -5.14 0.10
C ILE A 44 0.65 -5.61 -0.67
N LEU A 45 1.47 -4.68 -1.14
CA LEU A 45 2.71 -4.98 -1.84
C LEU A 45 3.70 -5.73 -0.93
N SER A 46 3.83 -5.32 0.33
CA SER A 46 4.69 -6.00 1.31
C SER A 46 4.21 -7.43 1.62
N LEU A 47 2.89 -7.64 1.71
CA LEU A 47 2.29 -8.96 1.86
C LEU A 47 2.52 -9.83 0.64
N LEU A 48 2.35 -9.30 -0.57
CA LEU A 48 2.65 -10.02 -1.82
C LEU A 48 4.11 -10.49 -1.85
N LEU A 49 5.03 -9.57 -1.55
CA LEU A 49 6.47 -9.85 -1.49
C LEU A 49 6.80 -10.94 -0.44
N SER A 50 6.17 -10.87 0.75
CA SER A 50 6.32 -11.86 1.82
C SER A 50 5.84 -13.27 1.41
N MET A 51 4.82 -13.36 0.55
CA MET A 51 4.34 -14.64 0.02
C MET A 51 5.22 -15.19 -1.13
N ASN A 52 6.40 -14.62 -1.36
CA ASN A 52 7.29 -14.93 -2.49
C ASN A 52 6.64 -14.73 -3.87
N LYS A 53 5.48 -14.04 -3.90
CA LYS A 53 4.84 -13.58 -5.12
C LYS A 53 5.43 -12.22 -5.44
N ARG A 54 6.44 -12.21 -6.31
CA ARG A 54 6.98 -10.95 -6.82
C ARG A 54 5.84 -10.17 -7.47
N PRO A 55 5.48 -8.97 -6.97
CA PRO A 55 4.57 -8.12 -7.69
C PRO A 55 5.19 -7.84 -9.06
N LEU A 56 4.35 -7.79 -10.09
CA LEU A 56 4.77 -7.39 -11.44
C LEU A 56 5.60 -6.12 -11.31
N SER A 57 6.80 -6.12 -11.89
CA SER A 57 7.66 -4.95 -11.81
C SER A 57 6.95 -3.76 -12.47
N PRO A 58 7.30 -2.52 -12.12
CA PRO A 58 6.76 -1.35 -12.80
C PRO A 58 6.93 -1.44 -14.32
N ALA A 59 8.02 -2.06 -14.80
CA ALA A 59 8.25 -2.32 -16.21
C ALA A 59 7.24 -3.34 -16.77
N ASP A 60 6.99 -4.45 -16.07
CA ASP A 60 6.01 -5.46 -16.50
C ASP A 60 4.58 -4.90 -16.53
N LEU A 61 4.23 -4.01 -15.59
CA LEU A 61 2.95 -3.32 -15.57
C LEU A 61 2.79 -2.37 -16.75
N ILE A 62 3.84 -1.61 -17.08
CA ILE A 62 3.83 -0.72 -18.24
C ILE A 62 3.75 -1.55 -19.53
N GLU A 63 4.54 -2.62 -19.64
CA GLU A 63 4.52 -3.52 -20.79
C GLU A 63 3.16 -4.21 -20.97
N MET A 64 2.50 -4.60 -19.87
CA MET A 64 1.14 -5.14 -19.90
C MET A 64 0.12 -4.10 -20.38
N ILE A 65 0.24 -2.83 -19.98
CA ILE A 65 -0.62 -1.74 -20.45
C ILE A 65 -0.39 -1.48 -21.94
N PHE A 66 0.86 -1.42 -22.40
CA PHE A 66 1.20 -1.22 -23.80
C PHE A 66 0.70 -2.37 -24.68
N ASN A 67 0.87 -3.62 -24.24
CA ASN A 67 0.32 -4.79 -24.91
C ASN A 67 -1.21 -4.78 -24.99
N MET A 68 -1.91 -4.33 -23.93
CA MET A 68 -3.37 -4.15 -23.97
C MET A 68 -3.82 -3.06 -24.94
N LEU A 69 -2.99 -2.04 -25.15
CA LEU A 69 -3.22 -0.97 -26.13
C LEU A 69 -2.79 -1.37 -27.56
N GLY A 70 -2.27 -2.59 -27.76
CA GLY A 70 -1.84 -3.11 -29.06
C GLY A 70 -0.50 -2.55 -29.53
N VAL A 71 0.24 -1.88 -28.64
CA VAL A 71 1.58 -1.35 -28.92
C VAL A 71 2.60 -2.40 -28.47
N LYS A 72 3.23 -3.07 -29.46
CA LYS A 72 4.31 -4.03 -29.26
C LYS A 72 5.67 -3.34 -29.20
#